data_AF-A0A495JIZ5-F1
#
_entry.id   AF-A0A495JIZ5-F1
#
_cell.length_a   1.000
_cell.length_b   1.000
_cell.length_c   1.000
_cell.angle_alpha   90.00
_cell.angle_beta   90.00
_cell.angle_gamma   90.00
#
_symmetry.space_group_name_H-M   'P 1'
#
loop_
_entity.id
_entity.type
_entity.pdbx_description
1 polymer ?
#
loop_
_entity_poly.entity_id
_entity_poly.type
_entity_poly.pdbx_seq_one_letter_code
_entity_poly.pdbx_strand_id
1 'polypeptide(L)'
;MTKYAAESLLRHMPVNRKVKALSAMRTPAVSHYGDAPLRPPIVYGCRVNFDAYARTGVDLVNARLDDLDDLKALFADENLWMRDEVAERDVVIFRRAQKRLRDVFEFGTSGRDVDAVAELNSLLETFPVQPRISGHGSSDWHMHVSSRGASVSAEYLAGAVWGLSVWLCEYGSARFGVCADDRCGNVYLDTSSNCCRRFCSERCATRSHVAAHRARKRAAVEEAVQAAAVPKPSVPKASLPTQTLTKV
;
A
#
# COMPACT_ATOMS: atom_id res chain seq x y z
N MET A 1 -39.63 -21.84 -7.44
CA MET A 1 -39.16 -20.56 -8.02
C MET A 1 -37.65 -20.52 -7.91
N THR A 2 -36.97 -20.38 -9.05
CA THR A 2 -35.50 -20.54 -9.18
C THR A 2 -34.74 -19.45 -8.41
N LYS A 3 -33.57 -19.82 -7.89
CA LYS A 3 -32.64 -19.03 -7.05
C LYS A 3 -32.40 -17.59 -7.56
N TYR A 4 -32.50 -17.39 -8.88
CA TYR A 4 -32.34 -16.09 -9.56
C TYR A 4 -33.44 -15.06 -9.26
N ALA A 5 -34.67 -15.46 -8.95
CA ALA A 5 -35.74 -14.50 -8.64
C ALA A 5 -35.59 -13.86 -7.25
N ALA A 6 -34.93 -14.56 -6.31
CA ALA A 6 -34.72 -14.08 -4.94
C ALA A 6 -33.58 -13.04 -4.85
N GLU A 7 -32.56 -13.14 -5.69
CA GLU A 7 -31.41 -12.22 -5.67
C GLU A 7 -31.75 -10.82 -6.21
N SER A 8 -32.71 -10.72 -7.13
CA SER A 8 -33.16 -9.43 -7.68
C SER A 8 -33.91 -8.58 -6.65
N LEU A 9 -34.72 -9.22 -5.81
CA LEU A 9 -35.50 -8.55 -4.75
C LEU A 9 -34.64 -8.04 -3.58
N LEU A 10 -33.46 -8.64 -3.34
CA LEU A 10 -32.56 -8.24 -2.25
C LEU A 10 -31.66 -7.05 -2.60
N ARG A 11 -31.45 -6.73 -3.88
CA ARG A 11 -30.56 -5.63 -4.29
C ARG A 11 -31.05 -4.25 -3.87
N HIS A 12 -32.36 -4.05 -3.76
CA HIS A 12 -32.97 -2.72 -3.57
C HIS A 12 -33.48 -2.48 -2.14
N MET A 13 -33.15 -3.36 -1.18
CA MET A 13 -33.59 -3.20 0.21
C MET A 13 -32.57 -2.46 1.08
N PRO A 14 -33.03 -1.56 1.98
CA PRO A 14 -32.17 -0.95 3.00
C PRO A 14 -31.59 -2.03 3.94
N VAL A 15 -30.34 -1.83 4.36
CA VAL A 15 -29.47 -2.80 5.06
C VAL A 15 -30.18 -3.48 6.26
N ASN A 16 -30.97 -2.73 7.03
CA ASN A 16 -31.66 -3.25 8.22
C ASN A 16 -32.79 -4.25 7.92
N ARG A 17 -33.32 -4.31 6.69
CA ARG A 17 -34.33 -5.32 6.29
C ARG A 17 -33.71 -6.63 5.77
N LYS A 18 -32.46 -6.60 5.28
CA LYS A 18 -31.74 -7.79 4.79
C LYS A 18 -31.45 -8.80 5.90
N VAL A 19 -31.08 -8.31 7.08
CA VAL A 19 -30.77 -9.13 8.26
C VAL A 19 -32.00 -9.91 8.75
N LYS A 20 -33.19 -9.31 8.68
CA LYS A 20 -34.45 -9.93 9.12
C LYS A 20 -34.95 -11.01 8.15
N ALA A 21 -34.73 -10.83 6.85
CA ALA A 21 -35.12 -11.79 5.82
C ALA A 21 -34.25 -13.06 5.82
N LEU A 22 -32.94 -12.93 6.10
CA LEU A 22 -32.02 -14.07 6.21
C LEU A 22 -32.28 -14.93 7.46
N SER A 23 -32.79 -14.33 8.54
CA SER A 23 -33.11 -15.05 9.79
C SER A 23 -34.34 -15.97 9.66
N ALA A 24 -35.22 -15.75 8.68
CA ALA A 24 -36.47 -16.48 8.51
C ALA A 24 -36.35 -17.78 7.68
N MET A 25 -35.19 -18.07 7.08
CA MET A 25 -34.97 -19.27 6.25
C MET A 25 -34.31 -20.43 7.03
N ARG A 26 -34.77 -20.69 8.25
CA ARG A 26 -34.36 -21.89 9.02
C ARG A 26 -35.11 -23.12 8.51
N THR A 27 -34.37 -24.05 7.90
CA THR A 27 -34.82 -25.42 7.64
C THR A 27 -35.06 -26.18 8.95
N PRO A 28 -36.04 -27.11 9.02
CA PRO A 28 -36.26 -27.90 10.22
C PRO A 28 -35.14 -28.94 10.41
N ALA A 29 -34.77 -29.15 11.66
CA ALA A 29 -33.76 -30.13 12.07
C ALA A 29 -34.28 -31.56 11.86
N VAL A 30 -33.50 -32.38 11.16
CA VAL A 30 -33.70 -33.85 11.15
C VAL A 30 -32.78 -34.44 12.21
N SER A 31 -33.40 -35.12 13.17
CA SER A 31 -32.78 -35.87 14.26
C SER A 31 -32.29 -37.24 13.77
N HIS A 32 -31.03 -37.56 14.11
CA HIS A 32 -30.52 -38.86 14.58
C HIS A 32 -29.13 -39.17 14.00
N TYR A 33 -28.08 -39.06 14.84
CA TYR A 33 -26.97 -40.02 14.93
C TYR A 33 -26.32 -39.89 16.31
N GLY A 34 -26.01 -41.03 16.92
CA GLY A 34 -25.83 -41.22 18.36
C GLY A 34 -24.59 -40.61 19.02
N ASP A 35 -24.60 -40.72 20.35
CA ASP A 35 -23.62 -40.25 21.32
C ASP A 35 -22.23 -40.87 21.10
N ALA A 36 -21.43 -40.24 20.25
CA ALA A 36 -19.99 -40.24 20.38
C ALA A 36 -19.58 -38.97 21.13
N PRO A 37 -18.57 -38.98 22.01
CA PRO A 37 -18.08 -37.74 22.62
C PRO A 37 -17.69 -36.78 21.50
N LEU A 38 -18.46 -35.69 21.37
CA LEU A 38 -18.21 -34.67 20.37
C LEU A 38 -16.79 -34.16 20.61
N ARG A 39 -15.86 -34.50 19.70
CA ARG A 39 -14.58 -33.79 19.64
C ARG A 39 -14.92 -32.30 19.65
N PRO A 40 -14.21 -31.47 20.45
CA PRO A 40 -14.44 -30.04 20.42
C PRO A 40 -14.39 -29.57 18.96
N PRO A 41 -15.32 -28.70 18.52
CA PRO A 41 -15.36 -28.27 17.14
C PRO A 41 -13.99 -27.72 16.76
N ILE A 42 -13.43 -28.20 15.65
CA ILE A 42 -12.19 -27.65 15.11
C ILE A 42 -12.50 -26.19 14.77
N VAL A 43 -11.92 -25.27 15.54
CA VAL A 43 -12.01 -23.84 15.25
C VAL A 43 -11.05 -23.58 14.10
N TYR A 44 -11.59 -23.52 12.88
CA TYR A 44 -10.82 -23.12 11.70
C TYR A 44 -10.52 -21.61 11.80
N GLY A 45 -9.33 -21.28 12.33
CA GLY A 45 -8.90 -19.92 12.57
C GLY A 45 -8.25 -19.22 11.36
N CYS A 46 -7.98 -19.94 10.27
CA CYS A 46 -7.31 -19.33 9.12
C CYS A 46 -8.28 -18.48 8.30
N ARG A 47 -8.33 -17.20 8.65
CA ARG A 47 -8.71 -16.16 7.71
C ARG A 47 -7.52 -15.90 6.79
N VAL A 48 -7.76 -15.96 5.48
CA VAL A 48 -6.76 -15.51 4.51
C VAL A 48 -6.48 -14.03 4.79
N ASN A 49 -5.25 -13.72 5.19
CA ASN A 49 -4.84 -12.37 5.52
C ASN A 49 -4.26 -11.70 4.28
N PHE A 50 -5.14 -11.08 3.48
CA PHE A 50 -4.73 -10.36 2.26
C PHE A 50 -3.83 -9.16 2.54
N ASP A 51 -3.97 -8.53 3.72
CA ASP A 51 -3.07 -7.45 4.13
C ASP A 51 -1.63 -7.95 4.32
N ALA A 52 -1.45 -9.15 4.87
CA ALA A 52 -0.13 -9.76 4.99
C ALA A 52 0.49 -10.01 3.61
N TYR A 53 -0.30 -10.53 2.66
CA TYR A 53 0.14 -10.69 1.27
C TYR A 53 0.46 -9.35 0.59
N ALA A 54 -0.35 -8.32 0.79
CA ALA A 54 -0.09 -7.01 0.20
C ALA A 54 1.20 -6.38 0.77
N ARG A 55 1.49 -6.63 2.05
CA ARG A 55 2.72 -6.17 2.72
C ARG A 55 3.96 -6.83 2.15
N THR A 56 3.94 -8.10 1.74
CA THR A 56 5.12 -8.71 1.10
C THR A 56 5.50 -7.98 -0.20
N GLY A 57 4.52 -7.48 -0.95
CA GLY A 57 4.76 -6.63 -2.11
C GLY A 57 5.42 -5.28 -1.75
N VAL A 58 4.99 -4.65 -0.66
CA VAL A 58 5.62 -3.42 -0.13
C VAL A 58 7.04 -3.68 0.35
N ASP A 59 7.24 -4.77 1.09
CA ASP A 59 8.55 -5.15 1.64
C ASP A 59 9.54 -5.42 0.51
N LEU A 60 9.13 -6.14 -0.53
CA LEU A 60 9.92 -6.35 -1.74
C LEU A 60 10.29 -5.05 -2.42
N VAL A 61 9.34 -4.14 -2.66
CA VAL A 61 9.63 -2.87 -3.35
C VAL A 61 10.59 -2.00 -2.54
N ASN A 62 10.54 -2.07 -1.21
CA ASN A 62 11.41 -1.30 -0.32
C ASN A 62 12.75 -1.99 -0.01
N ALA A 63 12.93 -3.26 -0.40
CA ALA A 63 14.12 -4.02 -0.10
C ALA A 63 15.31 -3.58 -0.96
N ARG A 64 16.50 -3.63 -0.36
CA ARG A 64 17.75 -3.67 -1.11
C ARG A 64 17.93 -5.10 -1.64
N LEU A 65 18.35 -5.26 -2.89
CA LEU A 65 18.48 -6.56 -3.56
C LEU A 65 19.74 -6.60 -4.43
N ASP A 66 20.93 -6.28 -3.90
CA ASP A 66 22.17 -6.24 -4.69
C ASP A 66 22.85 -7.61 -4.86
N ASP A 67 22.48 -8.58 -4.04
CA ASP A 67 22.99 -9.95 -4.09
C ASP A 67 22.02 -10.94 -3.44
N LEU A 68 22.47 -12.19 -3.27
CA LEU A 68 21.70 -13.26 -2.65
C LEU A 68 21.53 -13.05 -1.14
N ASP A 69 22.48 -12.40 -0.46
CA ASP A 69 22.39 -12.17 0.98
C ASP A 69 21.33 -11.10 1.29
N ASP A 70 21.27 -10.05 0.47
CA ASP A 70 20.18 -9.07 0.49
C ASP A 70 18.82 -9.74 0.26
N LEU A 71 18.72 -10.67 -0.70
CA LEU A 71 17.48 -11.42 -0.95
C LEU A 71 17.13 -12.36 0.23
N LYS A 72 18.11 -13.02 0.84
CA LYS A 72 17.89 -13.85 2.04
C LYS A 72 17.41 -13.01 3.22
N ALA A 73 17.87 -11.77 3.34
CA ALA A 73 17.43 -10.85 4.39
C ALA A 73 15.97 -10.41 4.25
N LEU A 74 15.36 -10.53 3.06
CA LEU A 74 13.93 -10.28 2.84
C LEU A 74 13.03 -11.30 3.57
N PHE A 75 13.53 -12.53 3.76
CA PHE A 75 12.78 -13.62 4.40
C PHE A 75 13.08 -13.68 5.90
N ALA A 76 12.35 -12.89 6.70
CA ALA A 76 12.41 -12.94 8.16
C ALA A 76 11.63 -14.15 8.74
N ASP A 77 11.86 -14.43 10.03
CA ASP A 77 11.47 -15.55 10.92
C ASP A 77 10.30 -16.50 10.52
N GLU A 78 9.29 -16.06 9.78
CA GLU A 78 8.16 -16.90 9.33
C GLU A 78 8.40 -17.60 7.98
N ASN A 79 9.40 -17.17 7.20
CA ASN A 79 9.69 -17.71 5.86
C ASN A 79 11.06 -18.40 5.77
N LEU A 80 11.48 -19.09 6.84
CA LEU A 80 12.79 -19.76 6.91
C LEU A 80 13.06 -20.70 5.74
N TRP A 81 12.05 -21.46 5.29
CA TRP A 81 12.21 -22.35 4.14
C TRP A 81 12.56 -21.60 2.84
N MET A 82 12.01 -20.39 2.63
CA MET A 82 12.34 -19.57 1.47
C MET A 82 13.78 -19.09 1.53
N ARG A 83 14.25 -18.73 2.74
CA ARG A 83 15.63 -18.32 2.98
C ARG A 83 16.63 -19.43 2.69
N ASP A 84 16.27 -20.66 3.02
CA ASP A 84 17.13 -21.84 2.83
C ASP A 84 17.18 -22.30 1.37
N GLU A 85 16.06 -22.19 0.64
CA GLU A 85 15.91 -22.69 -0.74
C GLU A 85 16.20 -21.63 -1.84
N VAL A 86 16.26 -20.35 -1.49
CA VAL A 86 16.50 -19.27 -2.47
C VAL A 86 17.93 -19.33 -3.03
N ALA A 87 18.04 -19.15 -4.34
CA ALA A 87 19.31 -19.23 -5.08
C ALA A 87 19.60 -17.96 -5.88
N GLU A 88 20.83 -17.82 -6.38
CA GLU A 88 21.27 -16.62 -7.13
C GLU A 88 20.38 -16.30 -8.34
N ARG A 89 19.84 -17.32 -9.01
CA ARG A 89 18.90 -17.16 -10.13
C ARG A 89 17.64 -16.37 -9.75
N ASP A 90 17.21 -16.48 -8.49
CA ASP A 90 16.00 -15.83 -8.00
C ASP A 90 16.22 -14.32 -7.87
N VAL A 91 17.44 -13.85 -7.58
CA VAL A 91 17.77 -12.42 -7.46
C VAL A 91 17.34 -11.64 -8.71
N VAL A 92 17.58 -12.19 -9.90
CA VAL A 92 17.19 -11.55 -11.17
C VAL A 92 15.66 -11.48 -11.32
N ILE A 93 14.96 -12.54 -10.91
CA ILE A 93 13.49 -12.62 -10.95
C ILE A 93 12.88 -11.60 -9.99
N PHE A 94 13.38 -11.57 -8.75
CA PHE A 94 12.93 -10.64 -7.71
C PHE A 94 13.19 -9.18 -8.09
N ARG A 95 14.37 -8.83 -8.61
CA ARG A 95 14.64 -7.47 -9.11
C ARG A 95 13.70 -7.04 -10.22
N ARG A 96 13.41 -7.96 -11.16
CA ARG A 96 12.48 -7.67 -12.26
C ARG A 96 11.08 -7.40 -11.73
N ALA A 97 10.60 -8.25 -10.81
CA ALA A 97 9.30 -8.06 -10.18
C ALA A 97 9.26 -6.82 -9.29
N GLN A 98 10.34 -6.52 -8.56
CA GLN A 98 10.49 -5.33 -7.72
C GLN A 98 10.28 -4.05 -8.53
N LYS A 99 10.92 -3.94 -9.70
CA LYS A 99 10.75 -2.77 -10.58
C LYS A 99 9.30 -2.63 -11.08
N ARG A 100 8.69 -3.73 -11.51
CA ARG A 100 7.30 -3.74 -12.00
C ARG A 100 6.29 -3.41 -10.90
N LEU A 101 6.48 -3.97 -9.72
CA LEU A 101 5.68 -3.64 -8.54
C LEU A 101 5.86 -2.18 -8.14
N ARG A 102 7.07 -1.64 -8.23
CA ARG A 102 7.32 -0.21 -8.04
C ARG A 102 6.49 0.63 -9.02
N ASP A 103 6.42 0.24 -10.29
CA ASP A 103 5.60 0.95 -11.29
C ASP A 103 4.12 0.99 -10.86
N VAL A 104 3.57 -0.10 -10.28
CA VAL A 104 2.19 -0.12 -9.72
C VAL A 104 1.98 0.98 -8.68
N PHE A 105 2.93 1.20 -7.78
CA PHE A 105 2.84 2.28 -6.79
C PHE A 105 2.97 3.67 -7.42
N GLU A 106 3.80 3.81 -8.45
CA GLU A 106 3.92 5.06 -9.21
C GLU A 106 2.68 5.39 -10.02
N PHE A 107 2.01 4.38 -10.61
CA PHE A 107 0.72 4.54 -11.27
C PHE A 107 -0.35 4.97 -10.27
N GLY A 108 -0.46 4.30 -9.13
CA GLY A 108 -1.43 4.64 -8.09
C GLY A 108 -1.25 6.05 -7.53
N THR A 109 -0.02 6.42 -7.16
CA THR A 109 0.26 7.76 -6.61
C THR A 109 0.05 8.89 -7.64
N SER A 110 0.06 8.59 -8.93
CA SER A 110 -0.17 9.55 -10.03
C SER A 110 -1.60 9.54 -10.57
N GLY A 111 -2.50 8.74 -9.98
CA GLY A 111 -3.91 8.62 -10.42
C GLY A 111 -4.08 7.89 -11.75
N ARG A 112 -3.10 7.09 -12.16
CA ARG A 112 -3.13 6.28 -13.39
C ARG A 112 -3.69 4.90 -13.12
N ASP A 113 -4.97 4.86 -12.73
CA ASP A 113 -5.62 3.64 -12.24
C ASP A 113 -5.64 2.51 -13.27
N VAL A 114 -5.87 2.84 -14.54
CA VAL A 114 -5.88 1.87 -15.65
C VAL A 114 -4.52 1.21 -15.82
N ASP A 115 -3.44 1.99 -15.72
CA ASP A 115 -2.08 1.48 -15.84
C ASP A 115 -1.71 0.58 -14.64
N ALA A 116 -2.12 0.97 -13.42
CA ALA A 116 -1.93 0.15 -12.23
C ALA A 116 -2.63 -1.21 -12.34
N VAL A 117 -3.87 -1.22 -12.84
CA VAL A 117 -4.64 -2.46 -13.08
C VAL A 117 -3.99 -3.31 -14.17
N ALA A 118 -3.58 -2.69 -15.28
CA ALA A 118 -2.92 -3.41 -16.37
C ALA A 118 -1.61 -4.07 -15.92
N GLU A 119 -0.79 -3.36 -15.14
CA GLU A 119 0.47 -3.88 -14.64
C GLU A 119 0.27 -5.03 -13.64
N LEU A 120 -0.70 -4.90 -12.72
CA LEU A 120 -1.05 -5.99 -11.81
C LEU A 120 -1.60 -7.22 -12.53
N ASN A 121 -2.44 -7.05 -13.55
CA ASN A 121 -2.92 -8.16 -14.36
C ASN A 121 -1.77 -8.88 -15.08
N SER A 122 -0.85 -8.12 -15.67
CA SER A 122 0.33 -8.72 -16.31
C SER A 122 1.24 -9.45 -15.30
N LEU A 123 1.35 -8.95 -14.08
CA LEU A 123 2.06 -9.64 -13.00
C LEU A 123 1.33 -10.92 -12.53
N LEU A 124 -0.01 -10.91 -12.47
CA LEU A 124 -0.82 -12.09 -12.15
C LEU A 124 -0.68 -13.19 -13.23
N GLU A 125 -0.58 -12.80 -14.50
CA GLU A 125 -0.30 -13.73 -15.60
C GLU A 125 1.12 -14.30 -15.51
N THR A 126 2.08 -13.49 -15.07
CA THR A 126 3.49 -13.91 -14.88
C THR A 126 3.64 -14.85 -13.67
N PHE A 127 2.91 -14.59 -12.59
CA PHE A 127 2.97 -15.31 -11.32
C PHE A 127 1.56 -15.82 -10.94
N PRO A 128 1.07 -16.87 -11.63
CA PRO A 128 -0.31 -17.32 -11.45
C PRO A 128 -0.53 -17.90 -10.05
N VAL A 129 -1.56 -17.41 -9.38
CA VAL A 129 -1.99 -17.89 -8.07
C VAL A 129 -2.67 -19.25 -8.22
N GLN A 130 -2.21 -20.24 -7.46
CA GLN A 130 -2.79 -21.59 -7.40
C GLN A 130 -3.09 -21.96 -5.95
N PRO A 131 -4.26 -21.53 -5.41
CA PRO A 131 -4.57 -21.69 -4.00
C PRO A 131 -4.62 -23.16 -3.58
N ARG A 132 -3.96 -23.50 -2.46
CA ARG A 132 -4.01 -24.83 -1.85
C ARG A 132 -4.07 -24.72 -0.33
N ILE A 133 -4.99 -25.45 0.27
CA ILE A 133 -5.03 -25.62 1.73
C ILE A 133 -3.95 -26.62 2.13
N SER A 134 -3.03 -26.23 3.01
CA SER A 134 -2.04 -27.10 3.62
C SER A 134 -2.06 -26.92 5.14
N GLY A 135 -1.47 -27.85 5.87
CA GLY A 135 -1.38 -27.74 7.30
C GLY A 135 -0.49 -28.78 7.93
N HIS A 136 0.12 -28.43 9.06
CA HIS A 136 1.07 -29.28 9.76
C HIS A 136 0.42 -30.08 10.91
N GLY A 137 -0.90 -29.94 11.11
CA GLY A 137 -1.66 -30.64 12.16
C GLY A 137 -3.17 -30.43 12.06
N SER A 138 -3.93 -30.96 13.01
CA SER A 138 -5.41 -30.95 12.98
C SER A 138 -6.07 -29.57 13.13
N SER A 139 -5.29 -28.52 13.42
CA SER A 139 -5.77 -27.16 13.66
C SER A 139 -4.93 -26.06 12.99
N ASP A 140 -3.91 -26.41 12.20
CA ASP A 140 -3.02 -25.46 11.52
C ASP A 140 -3.26 -25.52 10.00
N TRP A 141 -4.48 -25.21 9.57
CA TRP A 141 -4.80 -25.14 8.14
C TRP A 141 -4.56 -23.74 7.64
N HIS A 142 -3.72 -23.56 6.63
CA HIS A 142 -3.48 -22.28 5.97
C HIS A 142 -3.49 -22.41 4.45
N MET A 143 -3.69 -21.28 3.75
CA MET A 143 -3.74 -21.24 2.29
C MET A 143 -2.36 -20.88 1.74
N HIS A 144 -1.78 -21.77 0.95
CA HIS A 144 -0.68 -21.44 0.04
C HIS A 144 -1.23 -20.84 -1.25
N VAL A 145 -0.42 -19.99 -1.87
CA VAL A 145 -0.75 -19.25 -3.09
C VAL A 145 -0.15 -19.86 -4.36
N SER A 146 0.61 -20.95 -4.23
CA SER A 146 1.37 -21.59 -5.31
C SER A 146 1.17 -23.11 -5.36
N SER A 147 1.53 -23.68 -6.51
CA SER A 147 1.55 -25.13 -6.70
C SER A 147 2.54 -25.84 -5.77
N ARG A 148 2.36 -27.15 -5.59
CA ARG A 148 3.26 -27.93 -4.73
C ARG A 148 4.64 -28.00 -5.39
N GLY A 149 5.69 -27.64 -4.65
CA GLY A 149 7.04 -27.59 -5.19
C GLY A 149 7.32 -26.39 -6.10
N ALA A 150 6.50 -25.34 -6.02
CA ALA A 150 6.81 -24.06 -6.66
C ALA A 150 8.16 -23.52 -6.16
N SER A 151 8.87 -22.77 -7.02
CA SER A 151 10.07 -22.06 -6.60
C SER A 151 9.72 -20.98 -5.57
N VAL A 152 10.71 -20.58 -4.76
CA VAL A 152 10.60 -19.46 -3.82
C VAL A 152 10.07 -18.20 -4.52
N SER A 153 10.60 -17.89 -5.70
CA SER A 153 10.16 -16.75 -6.51
C SER A 153 8.69 -16.85 -6.91
N ALA A 154 8.22 -18.03 -7.31
CA ALA A 154 6.84 -18.21 -7.74
C ALA A 154 5.87 -18.06 -6.56
N GLU A 155 6.18 -18.62 -5.40
CA GLU A 155 5.32 -18.54 -4.23
C GLU A 155 5.26 -17.13 -3.64
N TYR A 156 6.42 -16.50 -3.43
CA TYR A 156 6.48 -15.16 -2.85
C TYR A 156 5.81 -14.12 -3.75
N LEU A 157 6.12 -14.15 -5.06
CA LEU A 157 5.62 -13.14 -6.00
C LEU A 157 4.14 -13.34 -6.31
N ALA A 158 3.64 -14.58 -6.40
CA ALA A 158 2.20 -14.83 -6.53
C ALA A 158 1.44 -14.26 -5.31
N GLY A 159 1.97 -14.47 -4.09
CA GLY A 159 1.39 -13.90 -2.88
C GLY A 159 1.38 -12.38 -2.89
N ALA A 160 2.53 -11.75 -3.15
CA ALA A 160 2.68 -10.30 -3.20
C ALA A 160 1.71 -9.65 -4.21
N VAL A 161 1.67 -10.17 -5.43
CA VAL A 161 0.81 -9.65 -6.49
C VAL A 161 -0.66 -9.87 -6.14
N TRP A 162 -1.03 -11.05 -5.63
CA TRP A 162 -2.41 -11.33 -5.23
C TRP A 162 -2.90 -10.40 -4.13
N GLY A 163 -2.08 -10.19 -3.09
CA GLY A 163 -2.40 -9.27 -2.00
C GLY A 163 -2.61 -7.84 -2.49
N LEU A 164 -1.72 -7.33 -3.35
CA LEU A 164 -1.86 -5.99 -3.93
C LEU A 164 -3.08 -5.89 -4.86
N SER A 165 -3.38 -6.91 -5.66
CA SER A 165 -4.59 -6.93 -6.48
C SER A 165 -5.87 -6.88 -5.65
N VAL A 166 -5.95 -7.66 -4.57
CA VAL A 166 -7.08 -7.62 -3.63
C VAL A 166 -7.19 -6.24 -2.98
N TRP A 167 -6.06 -5.68 -2.54
CA TRP A 167 -6.01 -4.33 -1.98
C TRP A 167 -6.54 -3.28 -2.96
N LEU A 168 -6.12 -3.33 -4.23
CA LEU A 168 -6.61 -2.41 -5.26
C LEU A 168 -8.12 -2.55 -5.43
N CYS A 169 -8.65 -3.77 -5.50
CA CYS A 169 -10.09 -4.00 -5.66
C CYS A 169 -10.90 -3.52 -4.45
N GLU A 170 -10.35 -3.63 -3.24
CA GLU A 170 -11.06 -3.26 -2.01
C GLU A 170 -11.00 -1.75 -1.73
N TYR A 171 -9.86 -1.11 -2.00
CA TYR A 171 -9.61 0.25 -1.55
C TYR A 171 -9.20 1.25 -2.64
N GLY A 172 -8.96 0.78 -3.86
CA GLY A 172 -8.49 1.59 -4.99
C GLY A 172 -6.97 1.84 -5.00
N SER A 173 -6.45 2.13 -6.19
CA SER A 173 -5.04 2.43 -6.47
C SER A 173 -4.53 3.71 -5.82
N ALA A 174 -5.42 4.65 -5.44
CA ALA A 174 -5.05 5.88 -4.74
C ALA A 174 -4.34 5.64 -3.40
N ARG A 175 -4.48 4.44 -2.82
CA ARG A 175 -3.79 4.05 -1.58
C ARG A 175 -2.41 3.43 -1.81
N PHE A 176 -1.99 3.27 -3.05
CA PHE A 176 -0.61 2.91 -3.38
C PHE A 176 0.23 4.19 -3.42
N GLY A 177 0.95 4.44 -2.33
CA GLY A 177 1.72 5.67 -2.15
C GLY A 177 3.20 5.47 -2.37
N VAL A 178 3.84 6.50 -2.94
CA VAL A 178 5.30 6.69 -2.89
C VAL A 178 5.59 7.75 -1.83
N CYS A 179 6.58 7.53 -0.97
CA CYS A 179 6.88 8.43 0.14
C CYS A 179 7.23 9.83 -0.38
N ALA A 180 6.52 10.85 0.10
CA ALA A 180 6.75 12.24 -0.27
C ALA A 180 8.02 12.88 0.33
N ASP A 181 8.88 12.10 0.97
CA ASP A 181 10.19 12.58 1.42
C ASP A 181 11.20 12.25 0.32
N ASP A 182 11.75 13.29 -0.32
CA ASP A 182 12.62 13.19 -1.51
C ASP A 182 13.87 12.30 -1.31
N ARG A 183 14.22 11.99 -0.07
CA ARG A 183 15.39 11.15 0.27
C ARG A 183 15.04 9.69 0.53
N CYS A 184 13.75 9.34 0.51
CA CYS A 184 13.27 8.03 0.95
C CYS A 184 13.05 7.07 -0.22
N GLY A 185 12.20 7.46 -1.18
CA GLY A 185 11.82 6.60 -2.30
C GLY A 185 10.96 5.38 -1.95
N ASN A 186 10.79 5.02 -0.67
CA ASN A 186 9.97 3.87 -0.28
C ASN A 186 8.50 4.01 -0.66
N VAL A 187 7.84 2.89 -0.90
CA VAL A 187 6.40 2.80 -1.11
C VAL A 187 5.65 2.40 0.17
N TYR A 188 4.35 2.64 0.20
CA TYR A 188 3.47 2.25 1.29
C TYR A 188 2.03 2.02 0.82
N LEU A 189 1.28 1.25 1.61
CA LEU A 189 -0.18 1.17 1.53
C LEU A 189 -0.79 2.18 2.51
N ASP A 190 -1.66 3.05 2.02
CA ASP A 190 -2.38 3.99 2.86
C ASP A 190 -3.54 3.28 3.56
N THR A 191 -3.44 3.13 4.87
CA THR A 191 -4.47 2.53 5.75
C THR A 191 -5.26 3.59 6.53
N SER A 192 -5.05 4.88 6.24
CA SER A 192 -5.77 5.99 6.89
C SER A 192 -7.23 6.02 6.45
N SER A 193 -8.11 6.51 7.32
CA SER A 193 -9.56 6.58 7.04
C SER A 193 -9.90 7.47 5.85
N ASN A 194 -9.13 8.54 5.63
CA ASN A 194 -9.39 9.57 4.62
C ASN A 194 -8.39 9.58 3.45
N CYS A 195 -7.57 8.52 3.31
CA CYS A 195 -6.60 8.39 2.22
C CYS A 195 -5.65 9.60 2.11
N CYS A 196 -5.18 10.12 3.25
CA CYS A 196 -4.36 11.33 3.29
C CYS A 196 -2.91 11.09 3.69
N ARG A 197 -2.49 9.82 3.85
CA ARG A 197 -1.11 9.52 4.22
C ARG A 197 -0.19 9.94 3.09
N ARG A 198 0.88 10.67 3.42
CA ARG A 198 1.90 11.16 2.47
C ARG A 198 3.29 10.54 2.67
N PHE A 199 3.52 9.90 3.81
CA PHE A 199 4.84 9.40 4.20
C PHE A 199 4.78 7.93 4.58
N CYS A 200 5.80 7.16 4.22
CA CYS A 200 5.89 5.74 4.54
C CYS A 200 6.05 5.47 6.05
N SER A 201 6.49 6.46 6.83
CA SER A 201 6.68 6.33 8.28
C SER A 201 6.63 7.68 8.98
N GLU A 202 6.38 7.65 10.29
CA GLU A 202 6.46 8.83 11.16
C GLU A 202 7.84 9.48 11.12
N ARG A 203 8.91 8.68 11.02
CA ARG A 203 10.28 9.19 10.85
C ARG A 203 10.43 10.06 9.61
N CYS A 204 9.86 9.64 8.47
CA CYS A 204 9.91 10.43 7.23
C CYS A 204 9.03 11.68 7.34
N ALA A 205 7.86 11.58 7.97
CA ALA A 205 7.01 12.75 8.23
C ALA A 205 7.73 13.81 9.07
N THR A 206 8.32 13.41 10.20
CA THR A 206 9.10 14.31 11.08
C THR A 206 10.29 14.91 10.35
N ARG A 207 11.05 14.11 9.60
CA ARG A 207 12.20 14.60 8.82
C ARG A 207 11.78 15.68 7.83
N SER A 208 10.71 15.45 7.07
CA SER A 208 10.16 16.40 6.11
C SER A 208 9.64 17.68 6.79
N HIS A 209 8.91 17.57 7.91
CA HIS A 209 8.43 18.73 8.66
C HIS A 209 9.56 19.59 9.22
N VAL A 210 10.61 18.98 9.76
CA VAL A 210 11.79 19.68 10.28
C VAL A 210 12.53 20.40 9.16
N ALA A 211 12.71 19.75 8.00
CA ALA A 211 13.34 20.37 6.84
C ALA A 211 12.55 21.61 6.37
N ALA A 212 11.23 21.50 6.26
CA ALA A 212 10.35 22.60 5.88
C ALA A 212 10.38 23.76 6.91
N HIS A 213 10.38 23.45 8.21
CA HIS A 213 10.52 24.46 9.26
C HIS A 213 11.85 25.23 9.16
N ARG A 214 12.96 24.51 8.94
CA ARG A 214 14.29 25.11 8.79
C ARG A 214 14.37 25.97 7.52
N ALA A 215 13.76 25.55 6.42
CA ALA A 215 13.70 26.33 5.18
C ALA A 215 12.95 27.66 5.38
N ARG A 216 11.78 27.63 6.05
CA ARG A 216 11.02 28.85 6.37
C ARG A 216 11.82 29.80 7.26
N LYS A 217 12.55 29.28 8.26
CA LYS A 217 13.42 30.11 9.11
C LYS A 217 14.56 30.78 8.33
N ARG A 218 15.21 30.06 7.41
CA ARG A 218 16.26 30.64 6.56
C ARG A 218 15.71 31.73 5.64
N ALA A 219 14.58 31.45 4.99
CA ALA A 219 13.91 32.43 4.12
C ALA A 219 13.53 33.72 4.89
N ALA A 220 13.01 33.60 6.11
CA ALA A 220 12.69 34.77 6.95
C ALA A 220 13.93 35.59 7.34
N VAL A 221 15.07 34.92 7.58
CA VAL A 221 16.35 35.62 7.84
C VAL A 221 16.87 36.29 6.58
N GLU A 222 16.82 35.62 5.43
CA GLU A 222 17.23 36.16 4.13
C GLU A 222 16.38 37.38 3.75
N GLU A 223 15.06 37.32 3.95
CA GLU A 223 14.14 38.42 3.71
C GLU A 223 14.42 39.61 4.65
N ALA A 224 14.69 39.35 5.93
CA ALA A 224 15.07 40.40 6.88
C ALA A 224 16.41 41.07 6.50
N VAL A 225 17.39 40.29 6.03
CA VAL A 225 18.68 40.81 5.53
C VAL A 225 18.47 41.65 4.27
N GLN A 226 17.64 41.18 3.33
CA GLN A 226 17.32 41.91 2.10
C GLN A 226 16.56 43.22 2.38
N ALA A 227 15.59 43.20 3.29
CA ALA A 227 14.85 44.40 3.70
C ALA A 227 15.77 45.44 4.35
N ALA A 228 16.78 45.01 5.12
CA ALA A 228 17.78 45.90 5.72
C ALA A 228 18.78 46.47 4.69
N ALA A 229 18.95 45.81 3.53
CA ALA A 229 19.88 46.21 2.47
C ALA A 229 19.25 47.18 1.44
N VAL A 230 17.93 47.40 1.45
CA VAL A 230 17.29 48.38 0.56
C VAL A 230 17.66 49.80 1.01
N PRO A 231 18.39 50.59 0.21
CA PRO A 231 18.76 51.96 0.58
C PRO A 231 17.50 52.82 0.68
N LYS A 232 17.38 53.60 1.77
CA LYS A 232 16.26 54.55 1.94
C LYS A 232 16.18 55.48 0.72
N PRO A 233 14.97 55.73 0.17
CA PRO A 233 14.82 56.67 -0.93
C PRO A 233 15.37 58.03 -0.52
N SER A 234 16.34 58.54 -1.28
CA SER A 234 16.90 59.86 -1.08
C SER A 234 15.79 60.89 -1.26
N VAL A 235 15.43 61.59 -0.19
CA VAL A 235 14.50 62.71 -0.23
C VAL A 235 15.01 63.73 -1.27
N PRO A 236 14.22 64.10 -2.29
CA PRO A 236 14.63 65.13 -3.24
C PRO A 236 14.90 66.43 -2.47
N LYS A 237 16.12 66.96 -2.55
CA LYS A 237 16.41 68.30 -2.03
C LYS A 237 15.53 69.29 -2.79
N ALA A 238 14.60 69.93 -2.08
CA ALA A 238 13.81 71.03 -2.63
C ALA A 238 14.77 72.15 -3.07
N SER A 239 14.84 72.38 -4.37
CA SER A 239 15.52 73.52 -4.97
C SER A 239 14.77 74.80 -4.60
N LEU A 240 15.44 75.71 -3.88
CA LEU A 240 14.94 77.05 -3.57
C LEU A 240 14.68 77.83 -4.88
N PRO A 241 13.59 78.60 -4.97
CA PRO A 241 13.29 79.39 -6.15
C PRO A 241 14.30 80.54 -6.31
N THR A 242 15.00 80.56 -7.44
CA THR A 242 15.83 81.67 -7.88
C THR A 242 14.95 82.89 -8.13
N GLN A 243 15.07 83.92 -7.30
CA GLN A 243 14.41 85.20 -7.54
C GLN A 243 15.09 85.90 -8.72
N THR A 244 14.39 86.01 -9.84
CA THR A 244 14.79 86.84 -10.97
C THR A 244 14.56 88.31 -10.60
N LEU A 245 15.65 89.04 -10.41
CA LEU A 245 15.66 90.50 -10.31
C LEU A 245 15.35 91.11 -11.67
N THR A 246 14.18 91.73 -11.79
CA THR A 246 13.82 92.63 -12.90
C THR A 246 14.67 93.90 -12.80
N LYS A 247 15.50 94.17 -13.81
CA LYS A 247 16.11 95.49 -14.04
C LYS A 247 15.43 96.13 -15.25
N VAL A 248 14.83 97.30 -14.97
CA VAL A 248 14.45 98.47 -15.79
C VAL A 248 14.32 98.27 -17.29
#